data_AF-A0A967DGI1-F1
#
_entry.id   AF-A0A967DGI1-F1
#
_cell.length_a   1.000
_cell.length_b   1.000
_cell.length_c   1.000
_cell.angle_alpha   90.00
_cell.angle_beta   90.00
_cell.angle_gamma   90.00
#
_symmetry.space_group_name_H-M   'P 1'
#
loop_
_entity.id
_entity.type
_entity.pdbx_description
1 polymer ?
#
loop_
_entity_poly.entity_id
_entity_poly.type
_entity_poly.pdbx_seq_one_letter_code
_entity_poly.pdbx_strand_id
1 'polypeptide(L)' 'MYPHPIIAKEGWLYLVVIGVVAFIVHRYAGFFWSWPLWLFFFFTLQF' A
#
# COMPACT_ATOMS: atom_id res chain seq x y z
N MET A 1 -2.03 -8.02 -26.93
CA MET A 1 -2.31 -7.85 -25.49
C MET A 1 -1.39 -6.77 -24.97
N TYR A 2 -1.92 -5.68 -24.43
CA TYR A 2 -1.11 -4.67 -23.75
C TYR A 2 -0.73 -5.26 -22.39
N PRO A 3 0.55 -5.32 -22.01
CA PRO A 3 0.92 -5.75 -20.67
C PRO A 3 0.36 -4.72 -19.69
N HIS A 4 -0.72 -5.05 -19.00
CA HIS A 4 -1.18 -4.24 -17.89
C HIS A 4 -0.10 -4.28 -16.82
N PRO A 5 0.50 -3.14 -16.47
CA PRO A 5 1.51 -3.08 -15.43
C PRO A 5 0.89 -3.57 -14.12
N ILE A 6 1.51 -4.56 -13.49
CA ILE A 6 1.08 -5.12 -12.20
C ILE A 6 1.38 -4.15 -11.04
N ILE A 7 2.30 -3.20 -11.29
CA ILE A 7 2.75 -2.18 -10.35
C ILE A 7 2.44 -0.81 -10.95
N ALA A 8 1.86 0.07 -10.15
CA ALA A 8 1.60 1.46 -10.48
C ALA A 8 2.88 2.15 -10.99
N LYS A 9 2.79 2.83 -12.14
CA LYS A 9 3.93 3.58 -12.70
C LYS A 9 4.01 5.00 -12.18
N GLU A 10 2.92 5.49 -11.58
CA GLU A 10 2.75 6.85 -11.08
C GLU A 10 2.27 6.81 -9.62
N GLY A 11 2.20 7.96 -8.94
CA GLY A 11 1.65 8.00 -7.58
C GLY A 11 2.54 7.37 -6.49
N TRP A 12 3.82 7.13 -6.76
CA TRP A 12 4.80 6.55 -5.83
C TRP A 12 4.83 7.22 -4.46
N LEU A 13 4.58 8.53 -4.38
CA LEU A 13 4.50 9.25 -3.10
C LEU A 13 3.38 8.69 -2.21
N TYR A 14 2.20 8.42 -2.77
CA TYR A 14 1.08 7.85 -2.03
C TYR A 14 1.39 6.43 -1.55
N LEU A 15 2.02 5.62 -2.41
CA LEU A 15 2.45 4.26 -2.09
C LEU A 15 3.48 4.24 -0.94
N VAL A 16 4.46 5.15 -0.97
CA VAL A 16 5.44 5.28 0.10
C VAL A 16 4.77 5.74 1.40
N VAL A 17 3.92 6.77 1.34
CA VAL A 17 3.23 7.30 2.53
C VAL A 17 2.34 6.24 3.17
N ILE A 18 1.46 5.59 2.40
CA ILE A 18 0.55 4.57 2.92
C ILE A 18 1.32 3.34 3.42
N GLY A 19 2.42 2.96 2.75
CA GLY A 19 3.28 1.87 3.18
C GLY A 19 4.01 2.15 4.50
N VAL A 20 4.55 3.36 4.67
CA VAL A 20 5.19 3.79 5.92
C VAL A 20 4.17 3.82 7.06
N VAL A 21 2.99 4.40 6.84
CA VAL A 21 1.93 4.44 7.85
C VAL A 21 1.44 3.03 8.21
N ALA A 22 1.24 2.16 7.21
CA ALA A 22 0.87 0.76 7.44
C ALA A 22 1.92 0.03 8.29
N PHE A 23 3.21 0.25 8.03
CA PHE A 23 4.31 -0.34 8.81
C PHE A 23 4.35 0.16 10.25
N ILE A 24 4.19 1.47 10.45
CA ILE A 24 4.14 2.08 11.79
C ILE A 24 2.96 1.48 12.57
N VAL A 25 1.75 1.48 12.00
CA VAL A 25 0.57 0.94 12.67
C VAL A 25 0.71 -0.56 12.93
N HIS A 26 1.26 -1.34 11.98
CA HIS A 26 1.53 -2.75 12.19
C HIS A 26 2.51 -2.96 13.36
N ARG A 27 3.55 -2.13 13.48
CA ARG A 27 4.55 -2.25 14.54
C ARG A 27 4.00 -1.90 15.92
N TYR A 28 3.16 -0.88 16.04
CA TYR A 28 2.70 -0.36 17.34
C TYR A 28 1.30 -0.85 17.75
N ALA A 29 0.39 -1.03 16.81
CA ALA A 29 -0.99 -1.46 17.06
C ALA A 29 -1.26 -2.91 16.61
N GLY A 30 -0.31 -3.55 15.93
CA GLY A 30 -0.42 -4.93 15.48
C GLY A 30 -1.23 -5.10 14.20
N PHE A 31 -1.29 -6.34 13.71
CA PHE A 31 -1.89 -6.66 12.41
C PHE A 31 -3.36 -6.26 12.30
N PHE A 32 -4.15 -6.46 13.36
CA PHE A 32 -5.59 -6.19 13.40
C PHE A 32 -5.96 -4.71 13.24
N TRP A 33 -5.06 -3.77 13.54
CA TRP A 33 -5.32 -2.35 13.28
C TRP A 33 -4.68 -1.87 11.98
N SER A 34 -3.65 -2.58 11.50
CA SER A 34 -2.97 -2.26 10.25
C SER A 34 -3.63 -2.83 8.99
N TRP A 35 -4.52 -3.83 9.11
CA TRP A 35 -5.10 -4.51 7.94
C TRP A 35 -5.79 -3.58 6.93
N PRO A 36 -6.52 -2.51 7.33
CA PRO A 36 -7.15 -1.63 6.34
C PRO A 36 -6.09 -0.84 5.56
N LEU A 37 -4.99 -0.44 6.22
CA LEU A 37 -3.89 0.29 5.60
C LEU A 37 -3.11 -0.59 4.62
N TRP A 38 -2.91 -1.87 4.96
CA TRP A 38 -2.34 -2.84 4.04
C TRP A 38 -3.22 -3.07 2.82
N LEU A 39 -4.54 -3.15 3.01
CA LEU A 39 -5.48 -3.26 1.90
C LEU A 39 -5.35 -2.04 0.96
N PHE A 40 -5.36 -0.82 1.50
CA PHE A 40 -5.11 0.38 0.69
C PHE A 40 -3.75 0.36 -0.02
N PHE A 41 -2.68 -0.06 0.65
CA PHE A 41 -1.36 -0.18 0.04
C PHE A 41 -1.37 -1.11 -1.19
N PHE A 42 -1.98 -2.30 -1.07
CA PHE A 42 -2.05 -3.24 -2.19
C PHE A 42 -2.92 -2.72 -3.33
N PHE A 43 -4.03 -2.04 -3.02
CA PHE A 43 -4.84 -1.37 -4.03
C PHE A 43 -4.03 -0.29 -4.75
N THR A 44 -3.41 0.65 -4.04
CA THR A 44 -2.58 1.70 -4.63
C THR A 44 -1.38 1.15 -5.40
N LEU A 45 -0.88 -0.03 -5.05
CA LEU A 45 0.19 -0.68 -5.80
C LEU A 45 -0.29 -1.21 -7.16
N GLN A 46 -1.57 -1.57 -7.30
CA GLN A 46 -2.15 -2.16 -8.51
C GLN A 46 -2.68 -1.13 -9.52
N PHE A 47 -3.06 0.07 -9.06
CA PHE A 47 -3.69 1.13 -9.86
C PHE A 47 -2.72 2.29 -10.09
#